data_AF-A0A924XEF0-F1
#
_entry.id   AF-A0A924XEF0-F1
#
_cell.length_a   1.000
_cell.length_b   1.000
_cell.length_c   1.000
_cell.angle_alpha   90.00
_cell.angle_beta   90.00
_cell.angle_gamma   90.00
#
_symmetry.space_group_name_H-M   'P 1'
#
loop_
_entity.id
_entity.type
_entity.pdbx_description
1 polymer ?
#
loop_
_entity_poly.entity_id
_entity_poly.type
_entity_poly.pdbx_seq_one_letter_code
_entity_poly.pdbx_strand_id
1 'polypeptide(L)'
;MRVRLVDLLSHTSELAPQVDGDGWKAASLEGVVHAMLARKPGPRTYSYSNVGNMTVGVMLERSAKATWEEIMQKRLFDPLGMKSCGFGAPAAPARWTNYGPIGANTSQSHPVPILTILPPWAPQAPFTSL
;
A
#
# COMPACT_ATOMS: atom_id res chain seq x y z
N MET A 1 -10.75 -17.11 -10.39
CA MET A 1 -11.60 -15.91 -10.50
C MET A 1 -11.02 -14.99 -11.56
N ARG A 2 -11.84 -14.29 -12.36
CA ARG A 2 -11.40 -13.24 -13.29
C ARG A 2 -11.75 -11.87 -12.70
N VAL A 3 -10.75 -11.13 -12.24
CA VAL A 3 -10.91 -9.77 -11.69
C VAL A 3 -10.46 -8.74 -12.74
N ARG A 4 -11.23 -7.68 -12.96
CA ARG A 4 -10.84 -6.56 -13.84
C ARG A 4 -10.37 -5.38 -13.00
N LEU A 5 -9.53 -4.52 -13.58
CA LEU A 5 -9.09 -3.27 -12.94
C LEU A 5 -10.28 -2.42 -12.47
N VAL A 6 -11.34 -2.33 -13.29
CA VAL A 6 -12.55 -1.60 -12.91
C VAL A 6 -13.21 -2.19 -11.67
N ASP A 7 -13.23 -3.52 -11.50
CA ASP A 7 -13.85 -4.15 -10.33
C ASP A 7 -13.08 -3.84 -9.04
N LEU A 8 -11.75 -3.69 -9.12
CA LEU A 8 -10.90 -3.29 -7.99
C LEU A 8 -11.19 -1.84 -7.57
N LEU A 9 -11.21 -0.94 -8.55
CA LEU A 9 -11.42 0.50 -8.34
C LEU A 9 -12.85 0.84 -7.92
N SER A 10 -13.84 0.04 -8.31
CA SER A 10 -15.24 0.21 -7.91
C SER A 10 -15.63 -0.54 -6.65
N HIS A 11 -14.69 -1.20 -5.96
CA HIS A 11 -14.96 -2.02 -4.78
C HIS A 11 -16.01 -3.12 -5.04
N THR A 12 -15.95 -3.76 -6.21
CA THR A 12 -16.83 -4.88 -6.61
C THR A 12 -16.03 -6.10 -7.03
N SER A 13 -14.77 -6.21 -6.59
CA SER A 13 -13.82 -7.26 -6.98
C SER A 13 -13.95 -8.56 -6.21
N GLU A 14 -14.94 -8.67 -5.32
CA GLU A 14 -15.17 -9.85 -4.47
C GLU A 14 -14.00 -10.15 -3.51
N LEU A 15 -13.03 -9.23 -3.40
CA LEU A 15 -11.87 -9.36 -2.53
C LEU A 15 -12.24 -8.97 -1.10
N ALA A 16 -11.58 -9.63 -0.15
CA ALA A 16 -11.75 -9.34 1.26
C ALA A 16 -11.51 -7.84 1.54
N PRO A 17 -12.23 -7.25 2.50
CA PRO A 17 -12.11 -5.83 2.80
C PRO A 17 -10.71 -5.45 3.32
N GLN A 18 -10.05 -6.37 4.03
CA GLN A 18 -8.77 -6.19 4.67
C GLN A 18 -7.94 -7.47 4.56
N VAL A 19 -6.62 -7.34 4.66
CA VAL A 19 -5.74 -8.49 4.87
C VAL A 19 -5.91 -8.98 6.30
N ASP A 20 -6.27 -10.24 6.48
CA ASP A 20 -6.58 -10.87 7.76
C ASP A 20 -5.74 -12.14 7.99
N GLY A 21 -5.49 -12.43 9.28
CA GLY A 21 -4.79 -13.62 9.74
C GLY A 21 -3.50 -13.91 8.95
N ASP A 22 -3.48 -15.07 8.31
CA ASP A 22 -2.34 -15.58 7.56
C ASP A 22 -2.00 -14.78 6.30
N GLY A 23 -2.87 -13.88 5.86
CA GLY A 23 -2.64 -13.01 4.70
C GLY A 23 -1.39 -12.12 4.85
N TRP A 24 -1.01 -11.79 6.09
CA TRP A 24 0.20 -11.03 6.37
C TRP A 24 1.48 -11.87 6.46
N LYS A 25 1.40 -13.21 6.48
CA LYS A 25 2.57 -14.09 6.62
C LYS A 25 3.51 -14.09 5.40
N ALA A 26 3.12 -13.43 4.30
CA ALA A 26 3.95 -13.30 3.13
C ALA A 26 5.13 -12.34 3.36
N ALA A 27 6.28 -12.66 2.76
CA ALA A 27 7.51 -11.87 2.88
C ALA A 27 7.51 -10.55 2.10
N SER A 28 6.50 -10.32 1.24
CA SER A 28 6.37 -9.16 0.37
C SER A 28 4.91 -8.81 0.17
N LEU A 29 4.60 -7.55 -0.16
CA LEU A 29 3.22 -7.15 -0.44
C LEU A 29 2.66 -7.83 -1.69
N GLU A 30 3.52 -8.14 -2.65
CA GLU A 30 3.15 -8.95 -3.79
C GLU A 30 2.65 -10.33 -3.35
N GLY A 31 3.38 -10.96 -2.42
CA GLY A 31 2.99 -12.23 -1.82
C GLY A 31 1.68 -12.11 -1.04
N VAL A 32 1.46 -10.99 -0.33
CA VAL A 32 0.18 -10.70 0.35
C VAL A 32 -0.95 -10.64 -0.67
N VAL A 33 -0.80 -9.86 -1.75
CA VAL A 33 -1.80 -9.73 -2.81
C VAL A 33 -2.08 -11.09 -3.47
N HIS A 34 -1.04 -11.87 -3.79
CA HIS A 34 -1.19 -13.21 -4.35
C HIS A 34 -1.95 -14.14 -3.40
N ALA A 35 -1.64 -14.13 -2.10
CA ALA A 35 -2.34 -14.92 -1.09
C ALA A 35 -3.82 -14.53 -0.98
N MET A 36 -4.14 -13.22 -1.06
CA MET A 36 -5.52 -12.75 -1.00
C MET A 36 -6.31 -13.08 -2.28
N LEU A 37 -5.69 -12.98 -3.46
CA LEU A 37 -6.30 -13.36 -4.74
C LEU A 37 -6.58 -14.87 -4.84
N ALA A 38 -5.84 -15.70 -4.11
CA ALA A 38 -6.03 -17.15 -4.06
C ALA A 38 -7.21 -17.59 -3.17
N ARG A 39 -7.78 -16.69 -2.37
CA ARG A 39 -8.92 -17.01 -1.49
C ARG A 39 -10.20 -17.22 -2.29
N LYS A 40 -11.16 -17.92 -1.68
CA LYS A 40 -12.50 -18.07 -2.23
C LYS A 40 -13.13 -16.67 -2.41
N PRO A 41 -13.65 -16.34 -3.59
CA PRO A 41 -14.27 -15.04 -3.81
C PRO A 41 -15.53 -14.85 -2.97
N GLY A 42 -15.76 -13.60 -2.57
CA GLY A 42 -17.02 -13.17 -1.96
C GLY A 42 -18.14 -12.99 -3.00
N PRO A 43 -19.32 -12.54 -2.56
CA PRO A 43 -20.41 -12.19 -3.47
C PRO A 43 -20.06 -10.97 -4.34
N ARG A 44 -20.57 -10.96 -5.57
CA ARG A 44 -20.35 -9.87 -6.53
C ARG A 44 -21.24 -8.66 -6.27
N THR A 45 -20.99 -8.01 -5.14
CA THR A 45 -21.67 -6.79 -4.68
C THR A 45 -20.63 -5.74 -4.30
N TYR A 46 -21.07 -4.50 -4.11
CA TYR A 46 -20.22 -3.47 -3.54
C TYR A 46 -19.73 -3.88 -2.15
N SER A 47 -18.41 -3.89 -1.95
CA SER A 47 -17.75 -4.14 -0.68
C SER A 47 -16.39 -3.44 -0.68
N TYR A 48 -16.25 -2.43 0.18
CA TYR A 48 -15.01 -1.66 0.29
C TYR A 48 -13.83 -2.59 0.56
N SER A 49 -12.75 -2.45 -0.21
CA SER A 49 -11.60 -3.36 -0.14
C SER A 49 -10.27 -2.61 -0.24
N ASN A 50 -9.56 -2.57 0.89
CA ASN A 50 -8.17 -2.13 0.93
C ASN A 50 -7.28 -3.08 0.12
N VAL A 51 -7.56 -4.39 0.15
CA VAL A 51 -6.85 -5.40 -0.65
C VAL A 51 -7.00 -5.11 -2.15
N GLY A 52 -8.18 -4.66 -2.58
CA GLY A 52 -8.43 -4.21 -3.95
C GLY A 52 -7.50 -3.06 -4.34
N ASN A 53 -7.42 -2.01 -3.51
CA ASN A 53 -6.50 -0.89 -3.73
C ASN A 53 -5.02 -1.30 -3.71
N MET A 54 -4.61 -2.19 -2.79
CA MET A 54 -3.26 -2.74 -2.75
C MET A 54 -2.92 -3.50 -4.04
N THR A 55 -3.87 -4.26 -4.57
CA THR A 55 -3.71 -4.99 -5.84
C THR A 55 -3.50 -4.02 -7.00
N VAL A 56 -4.25 -2.92 -7.05
CA VAL A 56 -4.04 -1.85 -8.04
C VAL A 56 -2.66 -1.23 -7.91
N GLY A 57 -2.19 -0.96 -6.68
CA GLY A 57 -0.84 -0.44 -6.44
C GLY A 57 0.26 -1.36 -6.99
N VAL A 58 0.18 -2.66 -6.70
CA VAL A 58 1.11 -3.67 -7.24
C VAL A 58 1.06 -3.74 -8.77
N MET A 59 -0.15 -3.68 -9.37
CA MET A 59 -0.30 -3.64 -10.83
C MET A 59 0.35 -2.39 -11.43
N LEU A 60 0.16 -1.25 -10.77
CA LEU A 60 0.68 0.05 -11.22
C LEU A 60 2.21 0.04 -11.23
N GLU A 61 2.85 -0.36 -10.13
CA GLU A 61 4.31 -0.45 -10.04
C GLU A 61 4.91 -1.37 -11.12
N ARG A 62 4.30 -2.54 -11.34
CA ARG A 62 4.72 -3.46 -12.40
C ARG A 62 4.58 -2.86 -13.79
N SER A 63 3.49 -2.14 -14.06
CA SER A 63 3.25 -1.53 -15.36
C SER A 63 4.17 -0.33 -15.63
N ALA A 64 4.48 0.45 -14.60
CA ALA A 64 5.27 1.67 -14.69
C ALA A 64 6.78 1.42 -14.53
N LYS A 65 7.18 0.25 -14.00
CA LYS A 65 8.56 -0.08 -13.62
C LYS A 65 9.18 0.98 -12.71
N ALA A 66 8.38 1.51 -11.80
CA ALA A 66 8.73 2.55 -10.84
C ALA A 66 7.97 2.28 -9.54
N THR A 67 8.46 2.77 -8.42
CA THR A 67 7.76 2.61 -7.14
C THR A 67 6.51 3.50 -7.08
N TRP A 68 5.58 3.17 -6.21
CA TRP A 68 4.40 3.98 -5.91
C TRP A 68 4.78 5.41 -5.55
N GLU A 69 5.79 5.58 -4.70
CA GLU A 69 6.30 6.88 -4.27
C GLU A 69 6.81 7.69 -5.45
N GLU A 70 7.60 7.07 -6.34
CA GLU A 70 8.10 7.74 -7.54
C GLU A 70 6.95 8.16 -8.47
N ILE A 71 5.96 7.28 -8.64
CA ILE A 71 4.80 7.54 -9.49
C ILE A 71 3.99 8.71 -8.91
N MET A 72 3.69 8.65 -7.61
CA MET A 72 2.92 9.69 -6.91
C MET A 72 3.66 11.03 -6.90
N GLN A 73 4.96 11.03 -6.65
CA GLN A 73 5.78 12.25 -6.70
C GLN A 73 5.74 12.88 -8.10
N LYS A 74 6.07 12.09 -9.14
CA LYS A 74 6.21 12.59 -10.52
C LYS A 74 4.88 12.91 -11.21
N ARG A 75 3.80 12.20 -10.87
CA ARG A 75 2.50 12.30 -11.57
C ARG A 75 1.45 13.08 -10.82
N LEU A 76 1.58 13.27 -9.51
CA LEU A 76 0.57 13.96 -8.69
C LEU A 76 1.16 15.09 -7.85
N PHE A 77 2.19 14.83 -7.04
CA PHE A 77 2.65 15.81 -6.07
C PHE A 77 3.41 16.97 -6.71
N ASP A 78 4.39 16.70 -7.58
CA ASP A 78 5.16 17.75 -8.25
C ASP A 78 4.27 18.64 -9.14
N PRO A 79 3.39 18.08 -10.00
CA PRO A 79 2.54 18.90 -10.86
C PRO A 79 1.55 19.78 -10.09
N LEU A 80 1.15 19.36 -8.89
CA LEU A 80 0.21 20.09 -8.03
C LEU A 80 0.90 20.94 -6.96
N GLY A 81 2.24 20.95 -6.90
CA GLY A 81 3.00 21.71 -5.89
C GLY A 81 2.80 21.21 -4.45
N MET A 82 2.47 19.93 -4.26
CA MET A 82 2.17 19.31 -2.96
C MET A 82 3.46 18.97 -2.19
N LYS A 83 4.10 19.99 -1.61
CA LYS A 83 5.44 19.87 -0.97
C LYS A 83 5.46 19.23 0.42
N SER A 84 4.30 19.03 1.04
CA SER A 84 4.18 18.52 2.41
C SER A 84 3.66 17.08 2.49
N CYS A 85 3.40 16.43 1.35
CA CYS A 85 2.96 15.05 1.31
C CYS A 85 4.14 14.10 1.54
N GLY A 86 3.90 13.03 2.31
CA GLY A 86 4.89 11.99 2.58
C GLY A 86 4.25 10.60 2.55
N PHE A 87 5.10 9.58 2.68
CA PHE A 87 4.71 8.17 2.63
C PHE A 87 5.10 7.46 3.94
N GLY A 88 4.50 6.30 4.18
CA GLY A 88 4.75 5.49 5.38
C GLY A 88 3.79 5.76 6.54
N ALA A 89 4.02 5.05 7.64
CA ALA A 89 3.20 5.20 8.84
C ALA A 89 3.31 6.63 9.39
N PRO A 90 2.22 7.20 9.94
CA PRO A 90 2.31 8.47 10.65
C PRO A 90 3.35 8.36 11.76
N ALA A 91 4.09 9.44 12.01
CA ALA A 91 4.97 9.52 13.18
C ALA A 91 4.16 9.18 14.44
N ALA A 92 4.71 8.34 15.31
CA ALA A 92 4.05 7.93 16.53
C ALA A 92 3.55 9.18 17.28
N PRO A 93 2.25 9.24 17.64
CA PRO A 93 1.74 10.43 18.29
C PRO A 93 2.45 10.59 19.64
N ALA A 94 3.13 11.72 19.84
CA ALA A 94 3.34 12.23 21.17
C ALA A 94 1.96 12.65 21.69
N ARG A 95 1.25 11.68 22.30
CA ARG A 95 -0.10 11.82 22.87
C ARG A 95 -1.19 12.01 21.80
N TRP A 96 -2.34 11.37 22.05
CA TRP A 96 -3.54 11.25 21.20
C TRP A 96 -4.20 12.55 20.71
N THR A 97 -3.56 13.70 20.82
CA THR A 97 -4.14 15.00 20.49
C THR A 97 -3.59 15.62 19.22
N ASN A 98 -2.51 15.10 18.64
CA ASN A 98 -1.95 15.60 17.40
C ASN A 98 -1.83 14.47 16.39
N TYR A 99 -2.76 14.40 15.43
CA TYR A 99 -2.45 13.81 14.13
C TYR A 99 -1.35 14.70 13.53
N GLY A 100 -0.08 14.35 13.79
CA GLY A 100 1.03 14.90 13.03
C GLY A 100 0.81 14.64 11.54
N PRO A 101 1.47 15.39 10.63
CA PRO A 101 1.33 15.14 9.21
C PRO A 101 1.59 13.65 8.93
N ILE A 102 0.61 12.99 8.32
CA ILE A 102 0.78 11.62 7.81
C ILE A 102 1.97 11.67 6.84
N GLY A 103 3.00 10.86 7.09
CA GLY A 103 4.25 10.91 6.33
C GLY A 103 5.24 11.99 6.79
N ALA A 104 5.25 12.36 8.08
CA ALA A 104 6.30 13.21 8.65
C ALA A 104 7.69 12.67 8.30
N ASN A 105 8.36 13.42 7.43
CA ASN A 105 9.62 13.13 6.76
C ASN A 105 10.72 12.66 7.74
N THR A 106 10.93 11.35 7.89
CA THR A 106 12.14 10.81 8.52
C THR A 106 13.28 10.76 7.50
N SER A 107 13.75 11.94 7.08
CA SER A 107 15.04 12.33 6.48
C SER A 107 15.96 11.34 5.71
N GLN A 108 15.50 10.18 5.22
CA GLN A 108 16.23 9.27 4.33
C GLN A 108 15.23 8.46 3.47
N SER A 109 14.44 9.15 2.65
CA SER A 109 13.43 8.54 1.79
C SER A 109 14.05 8.00 0.50
N HIS A 110 14.67 6.82 0.58
CA HIS A 110 14.68 5.95 -0.60
C HIS A 110 13.23 5.59 -0.93
N PRO A 111 12.80 5.61 -2.20
CA PRO A 111 11.50 5.07 -2.58
C PRO A 111 11.44 3.61 -2.11
N VAL A 112 10.47 3.28 -1.27
CA VAL A 112 10.26 1.92 -0.78
C VAL A 112 9.12 1.35 -1.59
N PRO A 113 9.38 0.49 -2.60
CA PRO A 113 8.31 -0.14 -3.36
C PRO A 113 7.21 -0.66 -2.45
N ILE A 114 5.95 -0.51 -2.86
CA ILE A 114 4.80 -1.16 -2.24
C ILE A 114 5.11 -2.66 -2.09
N LEU A 115 5.78 -3.28 -3.05
CA LEU A 115 6.25 -4.69 -2.99
C LEU A 115 7.17 -5.00 -1.79
N THR A 116 7.92 -4.02 -1.29
CA THR A 116 8.86 -4.14 -0.17
C THR A 116 8.30 -3.65 1.17
N ILE A 117 7.06 -3.12 1.19
CA ILE A 117 6.39 -2.77 2.45
C ILE A 117 6.14 -4.05 3.24
N LEU A 118 6.87 -4.18 4.34
CA LEU A 118 6.72 -5.30 5.26
C LEU A 118 5.42 -5.18 6.07
N PRO A 119 4.86 -6.32 6.53
CA PRO A 119 3.73 -6.31 7.46
C PRO A 119 4.01 -5.42 8.69
N PRO A 120 2.98 -4.83 9.32
CA PRO A 120 3.15 -3.97 10.51
C PRO A 120 3.89 -4.64 11.68
N TRP A 121 3.90 -5.97 11.73
CA TRP A 121 4.54 -6.78 12.77
C TRP A 121 5.93 -7.30 12.40
N ALA A 122 6.36 -7.14 11.15
CA ALA A 122 7.70 -7.55 10.74
C ALA A 122 8.73 -6.63 11.41
N PRO A 123 9.88 -7.16 11.85
CA PRO A 123 10.94 -6.33 12.41
C PRO A 123 11.37 -5.31 11.36
N GLN A 124 11.17 -4.03 11.66
CA GLN A 124 11.73 -2.94 10.88
C GLN A 124 13.25 -3.13 10.93
N ALA A 125 13.89 -3.34 9.78
CA ALA A 125 15.34 -3.49 9.74
C ALA A 125 15.97 -2.25 10.40
N PRO A 126 16.97 -2.41 11.29
CA PRO A 126 17.70 -1.26 11.80
C PRO A 126 18.34 -0.54 10.60
N PHE A 127 18.11 0.76 10.48
CA PHE A 127 18.80 1.62 9.51
C PHE A 127 20.31 1.54 9.77
N THR A 128 21.03 0.76 8.98
CA THR A 128 22.49 0.89 8.88
C THR A 128 22.78 1.78 7.70
N SER A 129 23.23 3.00 8.01
CA SER A 129 23.81 3.94 7.06
C SER A 129 24.99 3.27 6.34
N LEU A 130 24.93 3.23 5.01
CA LEU A 130 26.10 3.07 4.14
C LEU A 130 26.14 4.27 3.18
#